data_AF-A0A8D2CQZ0-F1
#
_entry.id   AF-A0A8D2CQZ0-F1
#
_cell.length_a   1.000
_cell.length_b   1.000
_cell.length_c   1.000
_cell.angle_alpha   90.00
_cell.angle_beta   90.00
_cell.angle_gamma   90.00
#
_symmetry.space_group_name_H-M   'P 1'
#
loop_
_entity.id
_entity.type
_entity.pdbx_description
1 polymer ?
#
loop_
_entity_poly.entity_id
_entity_poly.type
_entity_poly.pdbx_seq_one_letter_code
_entity_poly.pdbx_strand_id
1 'polypeptide(L)'
;MVSFKGPVSFADVTVEFSREEWRHLDSAQRSLYRDVMLENYLTLLSVGHCITKPEVIFKLEQGAEPWMVEEHPNHTLPGQSVHMVQGAWEK
;
A
#
# COMPACT_ATOMS: atom_id res chain seq x y z
N MET A 1 -26.71 9.25 20.51
CA MET A 1 -25.51 9.89 19.96
C MET A 1 -24.64 8.79 19.38
N VAL A 2 -24.45 8.77 18.07
CA VAL A 2 -23.49 7.85 17.45
C VAL A 2 -22.09 8.40 17.69
N SER A 3 -21.20 7.57 18.25
CA SER A 3 -19.80 7.91 18.46
C SER A 3 -19.04 7.62 17.16
N PHE A 4 -18.42 8.64 16.56
CA PHE A 4 -17.56 8.45 15.39
C PHE A 4 -16.25 7.82 15.84
N LYS A 5 -16.02 6.57 15.42
CA LYS A 5 -14.86 5.76 15.77
C LYS A 5 -13.67 6.14 14.87
N GLY A 6 -12.90 7.15 15.27
CA GLY A 6 -11.59 7.48 14.67
C GLY A 6 -11.60 7.91 13.19
N PRO A 7 -10.44 8.32 12.64
CA PRO A 7 -10.30 8.60 11.21
C PRO A 7 -10.40 7.29 10.40
N VAL A 8 -11.22 7.31 9.35
CA VAL A 8 -11.36 6.19 8.40
C VAL A 8 -10.14 6.17 7.48
N SER A 9 -9.48 5.02 7.37
CA SER A 9 -8.33 4.84 6.49
C SER A 9 -8.73 4.15 5.18
N PHE A 10 -7.84 4.18 4.18
CA PHE A 10 -8.06 3.44 2.93
C PHE A 10 -8.23 1.93 3.16
N ALA A 11 -7.55 1.37 4.17
CA ALA A 11 -7.68 -0.03 4.57
C ALA A 11 -9.08 -0.41 5.06
N ASP A 12 -9.85 0.55 5.60
CA ASP A 12 -11.19 0.29 6.12
C ASP A 12 -12.26 0.22 5.03
N VAL A 13 -11.98 0.74 3.84
CA VAL A 13 -12.94 0.84 2.72
C VAL A 13 -12.52 0.03 1.50
N THR A 14 -11.29 -0.48 1.48
CA THR A 14 -10.77 -1.31 0.39
C THR A 14 -11.20 -2.76 0.53
N VAL A 15 -11.43 -3.42 -0.60
CA VAL A 15 -11.55 -4.88 -0.66
C VAL A 15 -10.16 -5.40 -1.04
N GLU A 16 -9.65 -6.39 -0.34
CA GLU A 16 -8.38 -7.03 -0.68
C GLU A 16 -8.66 -8.46 -1.14
N PHE A 17 -8.15 -8.81 -2.31
CA PHE A 17 -8.18 -10.18 -2.81
C PHE A 17 -6.79 -10.79 -2.70
N SER A 18 -6.73 -12.04 -2.25
CA SER A 18 -5.52 -12.85 -2.40
C SER A 18 -5.18 -13.08 -3.89
N ARG A 19 -3.95 -13.49 -4.18
CA ARG A 19 -3.52 -13.83 -5.54
C ARG A 19 -4.38 -14.96 -6.12
N GLU A 20 -4.73 -15.93 -5.30
CA GLU A 20 -5.58 -17.06 -5.66
C GLU A 20 -7.00 -16.57 -5.98
N GLU A 21 -7.64 -15.80 -5.12
CA GLU A 21 -8.99 -15.26 -5.37
C GLU A 21 -9.01 -14.38 -6.62
N TRP A 22 -7.99 -13.55 -6.81
CA TRP A 22 -7.89 -12.71 -7.98
C TRP A 22 -7.83 -13.51 -9.30
N ARG A 23 -7.10 -14.63 -9.31
CA ARG A 23 -7.02 -15.51 -10.49
C ARG A 23 -8.38 -16.10 -10.88
N HIS A 24 -9.28 -16.26 -9.93
CA HIS A 24 -10.64 -16.74 -10.16
C HIS A 24 -11.61 -15.63 -10.60
N LEU A 25 -11.21 -14.34 -10.51
CA LEU A 25 -12.03 -13.24 -11.00
C LEU A 25 -12.07 -13.20 -12.53
N ASP A 26 -13.26 -12.98 -13.08
CA ASP A 26 -13.44 -12.70 -14.49
C ASP A 26 -13.07 -11.23 -14.84
N SER A 27 -13.05 -10.91 -16.14
CA SER A 27 -12.70 -9.58 -16.61
C SER A 27 -13.63 -8.47 -16.10
N ALA A 28 -14.92 -8.76 -15.94
CA ALA A 28 -15.90 -7.80 -15.45
C ALA A 28 -15.69 -7.52 -13.96
N GLN A 29 -15.42 -8.56 -13.16
CA GLN A 29 -15.11 -8.42 -11.74
C GLN A 29 -13.82 -7.64 -11.50
N ARG A 30 -12.78 -7.88 -12.32
CA ARG A 30 -11.53 -7.11 -12.26
C ARG A 30 -11.70 -5.65 -12.65
N SER A 31 -12.57 -5.36 -13.62
CA SER A 31 -12.94 -3.99 -13.98
C SER A 31 -13.68 -3.31 -12.82
N LEU A 32 -14.69 -3.99 -12.27
CA LEU A 32 -15.46 -3.46 -11.15
C LEU A 32 -14.57 -3.18 -9.94
N TYR A 33 -13.61 -4.06 -9.64
CA TYR A 33 -12.62 -3.80 -8.59
C TYR A 33 -11.84 -2.51 -8.84
N ARG A 34 -11.34 -2.29 -10.07
CA ARG A 34 -10.63 -1.07 -10.43
C ARG A 34 -11.49 0.16 -10.18
N ASP A 35 -12.72 0.15 -10.68
CA ASP A 35 -13.65 1.27 -10.57
C ASP A 35 -13.97 1.57 -9.09
N VAL A 36 -14.35 0.55 -8.32
CA VAL A 36 -14.68 0.69 -6.89
C VAL A 36 -13.47 1.17 -6.08
N MET A 37 -12.26 0.66 -6.33
CA MET A 37 -11.07 1.10 -5.59
C MET A 37 -10.70 2.54 -5.91
N LEU A 38 -10.80 2.96 -7.18
CA LEU A 38 -10.57 4.35 -7.57
C LEU A 38 -11.62 5.28 -6.96
N GLU A 39 -12.89 4.90 -6.99
CA GLU A 39 -13.99 5.65 -6.37
C GLU A 39 -13.82 5.78 -4.84
N ASN A 40 -13.39 4.71 -4.17
CA ASN A 40 -13.11 4.73 -2.73
C ASN A 40 -11.97 5.69 -2.39
N TYR A 41 -10.89 5.69 -3.19
CA TYR A 41 -9.80 6.64 -3.02
C TYR A 41 -10.25 8.08 -3.21
N LEU A 42 -10.99 8.37 -4.29
CA LEU A 42 -11.51 9.71 -4.56
C LEU A 42 -12.48 10.17 -3.47
N THR A 43 -13.30 9.27 -2.95
CA THR A 43 -14.19 9.54 -1.82
C THR A 43 -13.37 9.93 -0.60
N LEU A 44 -12.35 9.15 -0.23
CA LEU A 44 -11.49 9.45 0.91
C LEU A 44 -10.66 10.73 0.74
N LEU A 45 -10.22 11.04 -0.48
CA LEU A 45 -9.62 12.34 -0.81
C LEU A 45 -10.62 13.48 -0.59
N SER A 46 -11.86 13.33 -1.05
CA SER A 46 -12.91 14.34 -0.93
C SER A 46 -13.30 14.63 0.52
N VAL A 47 -13.26 13.63 1.41
CA VAL A 47 -13.52 13.82 2.84
C VAL A 47 -12.27 14.18 3.64
N GLY A 48 -11.12 14.36 2.99
CA GLY A 48 -9.87 14.76 3.62
C GLY A 48 -9.20 13.68 4.48
N HIS A 49 -9.56 12.41 4.26
CA HIS A 49 -9.03 11.27 5.01
C HIS A 49 -7.87 10.53 4.32
N CYS A 50 -7.62 10.80 3.04
CA CYS A 50 -6.44 10.30 2.32
C CYS A 50 -5.41 11.43 2.09
N ILE A 51 -4.26 11.35 2.75
CA ILE A 51 -3.13 12.29 2.55
C ILE A 51 -2.12 11.73 1.55
N THR A 52 -1.95 10.41 1.52
CA THR A 52 -0.98 9.71 0.66
C THR A 52 -1.70 8.77 -0.28
N LYS A 53 -1.28 8.78 -1.55
CA LYS A 53 -1.83 7.90 -2.59
C LYS A 53 -1.39 6.45 -2.32
N PRO A 54 -2.32 5.51 -2.12
CA PRO A 54 -1.96 4.10 -1.94
C PRO A 54 -1.32 3.54 -3.21
N GLU A 55 -0.34 2.64 -3.06
CA GLU A 55 0.32 2.00 -4.21
C GLU A 55 -0.66 1.24 -5.11
N VAL A 56 -1.69 0.63 -4.51
CA VAL A 56 -2.74 -0.07 -5.26
C VAL A 56 -3.44 0.89 -6.22
N ILE A 57 -3.74 2.11 -5.79
CA ILE A 57 -4.38 3.15 -6.62
C ILE A 57 -3.45 3.58 -7.76
N PHE A 58 -2.17 3.80 -7.46
CA PHE A 58 -1.18 4.14 -8.49
C PHE A 58 -1.09 3.09 -9.61
N LYS A 59 -1.22 1.80 -9.28
CA LYS A 59 -1.21 0.71 -10.27
C LYS A 59 -2.51 0.63 -11.06
N LEU A 60 -3.65 0.77 -10.39
CA LEU A 60 -4.96 0.70 -11.03
C LEU A 60 -5.14 1.81 -12.08
N GLU A 61 -4.66 3.03 -11.80
CA GLU A 61 -4.68 4.13 -12.78
C GLU A 61 -3.83 3.85 -14.03
N GLN A 62 -2.72 3.11 -13.88
CA GLN A 62 -1.86 2.71 -15.00
C GLN A 62 -2.43 1.50 -15.76
N GLY A 63 -3.60 0.98 -15.36
CA GLY A 63 -4.16 -0.26 -15.89
C GLY A 63 -3.35 -1.50 -15.48
N ALA A 64 -2.39 -1.37 -14.57
CA ALA A 64 -1.57 -2.46 -14.07
C ALA A 64 -2.36 -3.30 -13.04
N GLU A 65 -1.86 -4.50 -12.78
CA GLU A 65 -2.45 -5.44 -11.84
C GLU A 65 -2.01 -5.14 -10.39
N PRO A 66 -2.94 -5.12 -9.41
CA PRO A 66 -2.66 -4.77 -8.01
C PRO A 66 -1.48 -5.53 -7.37
N TRP A 67 -1.32 -6.83 -7.66
CA TRP A 67 -0.30 -7.71 -7.06
C TRP A 67 1.02 -7.76 -7.84
N MET A 68 1.23 -6.90 -8.84
CA MET A 68 2.56 -6.71 -9.47
C MET A 68 3.50 -5.92 -8.55
N VAL A 69 3.29 -5.95 -7.23
CA VAL A 69 4.34 -5.63 -6.27
C VAL A 69 5.27 -6.83 -6.35
N GLU A 70 6.40 -6.70 -7.05
CA GLU A 70 7.60 -7.38 -6.63
C GLU A 70 7.65 -7.19 -5.11
N GLU A 71 7.49 -8.26 -4.33
CA GLU A 71 7.78 -8.22 -2.91
C GLU A 71 9.14 -7.53 -2.80
N HIS A 72 9.18 -6.28 -2.36
CA HIS A 72 10.40 -5.77 -1.78
C HIS A 72 10.56 -6.64 -0.55
N PRO A 73 11.50 -7.60 -0.55
CA PRO A 73 11.68 -8.40 0.62
C PRO A 73 12.19 -7.41 1.65
N ASN A 74 11.47 -7.27 2.75
CA ASN A 74 12.00 -6.65 3.96
C ASN A 74 13.13 -7.55 4.49
N HIS A 75 14.28 -7.55 3.82
CA HIS A 75 15.57 -7.90 4.40
C HIS A 75 16.21 -6.56 4.80
N THR A 76 15.87 -6.09 6.00
CA THR A 76 16.83 -6.15 7.13
C THR A 76 18.12 -5.43 6.78
N LEU A 77 18.31 -4.20 7.26
CA LEU A 77 19.65 -3.61 7.39
C LEU A 77 20.44 -4.52 8.33
N PRO A 78 21.45 -5.29 7.87
CA PRO A 78 22.30 -6.03 8.77
C PRO A 78 23.46 -5.13 9.15
N GLY A 79 23.55 -4.82 10.43
CA GLY A 79 24.80 -4.34 11.01
C GLY A 79 25.00 -2.84 10.94
N GLN A 80 24.67 -2.20 12.06
CA GLN A 80 25.59 -1.23 12.63
C GLN A 80 26.98 -1.89 12.68
N SER A 81 27.84 -1.59 11.71
CA SER A 81 29.28 -1.80 11.90
C SER A 81 29.78 -0.61 12.71
N VAL A 82 29.75 -0.82 14.02
CA VAL A 82 30.58 -0.09 14.97
C VAL A 82 32.04 -0.37 14.64
N HIS A 83 32.61 0.36 13.68
CA HIS A 83 34.06 0.48 13.60
C HIS A 83 34.46 1.82 14.21
N MET A 84 34.47 1.82 15.54
CA MET A 84 35.36 2.66 16.33
C MET A 84 36.81 2.29 15.93
N VAL A 85 37.35 2.88 14.85
CA VAL A 85 38.81 2.94 14.70
C VAL A 85 39.28 4.12 15.51
N GLN A 86 39.30 3.93 16.83
CA GLN A 86 40.02 4.79 17.73
C GLN A 86 41.36 4.13 18.01
N GLY A 87 42.40 4.63 17.36
CA GLY A 87 43.79 4.26 17.67
C GLY A 87 44.68 4.01 16.45
N ALA A 88 44.93 5.04 15.63
CA ALA A 88 46.13 5.09 14.78
C ALA A 88 46.50 6.53 14.37
N TRP A 89 46.24 7.52 15.22
CA TRP A 89 46.69 8.91 15.02
C TRP A 89 47.57 9.41 16.17
N GLU A 90 48.33 8.53 16.84
CA GLU A 90 49.34 8.96 17.83
C GLU A 90 50.52 7.97 17.92
N LYS A 91 51.66 8.48 17.42
CA LYS A 91 53.07 8.06 17.55
C LYS A 91 53.61 6.98 16.62
#